data_AF-A0A821QH86-F1
#
_entry.id   AF-A0A821QH86-F1
#
_cell.length_a   1.000
_cell.length_b   1.000
_cell.length_c   1.000
_cell.angle_alpha   90.00
_cell.angle_beta   90.00
_cell.angle_gamma   90.00
#
_symmetry.space_group_name_H-M   'P 1'
#
loop_
_entity.id
_entity.type
_entity.pdbx_description
1 polymer ?
#
loop_
_entity_poly.entity_id
_entity_poly.type
_entity_poly.pdbx_seq_one_letter_code
_entity_poly.pdbx_strand_id
1 'polypeptide(L)'
;MISNKNMIKNLVIDECCTLTKIQLFVGLCPRLQQLTSGMNRKEFLSIVRFLVSKNEKNIKNLSFLCVLHAPKVSLKELKKFIKLEKILDDHAINHVDRKLYLW
;
A
#
# COMPACT_ATOMS: atom_id res chain seq x y z
N MET A 1 1.71 -6.34 23.06
CA MET A 1 2.87 -7.17 22.71
C MET A 1 2.60 -7.76 21.32
N ILE A 2 3.23 -7.26 20.25
CA ILE A 2 3.04 -7.80 18.89
C ILE A 2 3.87 -9.08 18.78
N SER A 3 3.24 -10.18 18.36
CA SER A 3 3.89 -11.48 18.29
C SER A 3 4.98 -11.48 17.21
N ASN A 4 6.25 -11.61 17.62
CA ASN A 4 7.39 -11.84 16.71
C ASN A 4 7.30 -13.17 15.93
N LYS A 5 6.26 -13.99 16.17
CA LYS A 5 5.98 -15.23 15.43
C LYS A 5 5.05 -15.01 14.24
N ASN A 6 4.51 -13.81 14.02
CA ASN A 6 3.60 -13.59 12.89
C ASN A 6 4.34 -13.78 11.55
N MET A 7 3.91 -14.78 10.78
CA MET A 7 4.48 -15.13 9.47
C MET A 7 3.63 -14.65 8.29
N ILE A 8 2.60 -13.84 8.53
CA ILE A 8 1.74 -13.31 7.46
C ILE A 8 2.60 -12.44 6.54
N LYS A 9 2.78 -12.93 5.32
CA LYS A 9 3.45 -12.23 4.20
C LYS A 9 2.46 -11.59 3.25
N ASN A 10 1.26 -12.15 3.16
CA ASN A 10 0.22 -11.70 2.23
C ASN A 10 -1.03 -11.38 3.03
N LEU A 11 -1.51 -10.15 2.93
CA LEU A 11 -2.72 -9.70 3.59
C LEU A 11 -3.73 -9.20 2.55
N VAL A 12 -4.92 -9.77 2.59
CA VAL A 12 -6.06 -9.33 1.77
C VAL A 12 -7.13 -8.81 2.70
N ILE A 13 -7.59 -7.59 2.46
CA ILE A 13 -8.66 -6.94 3.20
C ILE A 13 -9.71 -6.52 2.17
N ASP A 14 -10.88 -7.17 2.19
CA ASP A 14 -11.93 -6.89 1.20
C ASP A 14 -12.70 -5.58 1.49
N GLU A 15 -12.34 -4.90 2.58
CA GLU A 15 -12.92 -3.63 2.97
C GLU A 15 -12.14 -2.43 2.45
N CYS A 16 -12.82 -1.28 2.43
CA CYS A 16 -12.19 0.01 2.25
C CYS A 16 -11.48 0.42 3.56
N CYS A 17 -10.15 0.49 3.53
CA CYS A 17 -9.35 0.83 4.70
C CYS A 17 -9.02 2.32 4.77
N THR A 18 -9.05 2.86 6.00
CA THR A 18 -8.46 4.15 6.36
C THR A 18 -6.96 4.01 6.63
N LEU A 19 -6.25 5.14 6.69
CA LEU A 19 -4.83 5.15 7.05
C LEU A 19 -4.56 4.45 8.38
N THR A 20 -5.37 4.73 9.40
CA THR A 20 -5.22 4.11 10.74
C THR A 20 -5.39 2.59 10.70
N LYS A 21 -6.36 2.08 9.93
CA LYS A 21 -6.53 0.62 9.75
C LYS A 21 -5.30 0.01 9.06
N ILE A 22 -4.81 0.64 8.00
CA ILE A 22 -3.60 0.16 7.29
C ILE A 22 -2.38 0.14 8.22
N GLN A 23 -2.15 1.22 8.97
CA GLN A 23 -1.06 1.31 9.95
C GLN A 23 -1.13 0.19 11.00
N LEU A 24 -2.33 -0.09 11.50
CA LEU A 24 -2.55 -1.17 12.45
C LEU A 24 -2.18 -2.53 11.83
N PHE A 25 -2.67 -2.85 10.63
CA PHE A 25 -2.40 -4.14 9.98
C PHE A 25 -0.93 -4.35 9.65
N VAL A 26 -0.28 -3.31 9.13
CA VAL A 26 1.17 -3.30 8.87
C VAL A 26 1.95 -3.49 10.16
N GLY A 27 1.56 -2.81 11.25
CA GLY A 27 2.18 -2.97 12.56
C GLY A 27 2.03 -4.39 13.12
N LEU A 28 0.87 -5.02 12.91
CA LEU A 28 0.61 -6.40 13.32
C LEU A 28 1.35 -7.43 12.45
N CYS A 29 1.71 -7.08 11.22
CA CYS A 29 2.33 -7.97 10.23
C CYS A 29 3.70 -7.43 9.79
N PRO A 30 4.76 -7.50 10.63
CA PRO A 30 6.07 -6.92 10.32
C PRO A 30 6.81 -7.61 9.15
N ARG A 31 6.34 -8.78 8.72
CA ARG A 31 6.87 -9.54 7.58
C ARG A 31 6.01 -9.40 6.32
N LEU A 32 5.08 -8.44 6.31
CA LEU A 32 4.18 -8.23 5.18
C LEU A 32 4.96 -7.87 3.91
N GLN A 33 4.73 -8.65 2.86
CA GLN A 33 5.30 -8.48 1.53
C GLN A 33 4.25 -8.02 0.52
N GLN A 34 3.01 -8.48 0.68
CA GLN A 34 1.90 -8.16 -0.22
C GLN A 34 0.70 -7.67 0.55
N LEU A 35 0.16 -6.52 0.14
CA LEU A 35 -1.08 -5.97 0.68
C LEU A 35 -2.10 -5.78 -0.45
N THR A 36 -3.27 -6.37 -0.30
CA THR A 36 -4.42 -6.13 -1.16
C THR A 36 -5.54 -5.52 -0.32
N SER A 37 -6.00 -4.32 -0.65
CA SER A 37 -7.10 -3.68 0.09
C SER A 37 -7.84 -2.64 -0.75
N GLY A 38 -9.11 -2.40 -0.44
CA GLY A 38 -9.74 -1.13 -0.79
C GLY A 38 -9.12 0.00 0.03
N MET A 39 -9.10 1.22 -0.49
CA MET A 39 -8.57 2.40 0.22
C MET A 39 -9.56 3.55 0.21
N ASN A 40 -9.65 4.25 1.34
CA ASN A 40 -10.44 5.46 1.43
C ASN A 40 -9.90 6.50 0.44
N ARG A 41 -10.75 6.97 -0.46
CA ARG A 41 -10.36 7.91 -1.53
C ARG A 41 -9.75 9.20 -1.00
N LYS A 42 -10.23 9.73 0.14
CA LYS A 42 -9.71 10.96 0.74
C LYS A 42 -8.30 10.78 1.31
N GLU A 43 -7.96 9.55 1.70
CA GLU A 43 -6.68 9.21 2.33
C GLU A 43 -5.75 8.43 1.40
N PHE A 44 -6.17 8.15 0.17
CA PHE A 44 -5.46 7.29 -0.78
C PHE A 44 -3.98 7.65 -0.91
N LEU A 45 -3.66 8.92 -1.17
CA LEU A 45 -2.28 9.36 -1.31
C LEU A 45 -1.50 9.24 0.00
N SER A 46 -2.12 9.53 1.14
CA SER A 46 -1.49 9.39 2.46
C SER A 46 -1.19 7.93 2.79
N ILE A 47 -2.12 7.01 2.45
CA ILE A 47 -1.93 5.57 2.62
C ILE A 47 -0.80 5.08 1.73
N VAL A 48 -0.80 5.43 0.45
CA VAL A 48 0.26 5.02 -0.46
C VAL A 48 1.59 5.59 0.02
N ARG A 49 1.67 6.88 0.36
CA ARG A 49 2.87 7.52 0.91
C ARG A 49 3.42 6.75 2.11
N PHE A 50 2.56 6.40 3.06
CA PHE A 50 2.94 5.60 4.23
C PHE A 50 3.55 4.25 3.81
N LEU A 51 2.88 3.52 2.92
CA LEU A 51 3.30 2.20 2.47
C LEU A 51 4.58 2.20 1.62
N VAL A 52 4.84 3.27 0.84
CA VAL A 52 6.06 3.36 0.03
C VAL A 52 7.23 4.01 0.76
N SER A 53 6.97 4.75 1.84
CA SER A 53 8.01 5.35 2.68
C SER A 53 8.69 4.28 3.52
N LYS A 54 9.72 3.63 2.96
CA LYS A 54 10.51 2.56 3.61
C LYS A 54 11.30 3.01 4.85
N ASN A 55 11.14 4.25 5.30
CA ASN A 55 11.77 4.80 6.49
C ASN A 55 11.19 4.21 7.79
N GLU A 56 10.00 3.62 7.75
CA GLU A 56 9.43 2.93 8.91
C GLU A 56 9.89 1.47 8.99
N LYS A 57 10.43 1.08 10.16
CA LYS A 57 10.97 -0.26 10.44
C LYS A 57 10.02 -1.42 10.10
N ASN A 58 8.71 -1.17 10.03
CA ASN A 58 7.69 -2.20 9.85
C ASN A 58 7.27 -2.44 8.38
N ILE A 59 7.69 -1.61 7.42
CA ILE A 59 7.24 -1.68 6.02
C ILE A 59 8.34 -2.19 5.08
N LYS A 60 9.54 -2.46 5.62
CA LYS A 60 10.75 -2.81 4.84
C LYS A 60 10.54 -3.95 3.84
N ASN A 61 9.61 -4.86 4.11
CA ASN A 61 9.39 -6.06 3.32
C ASN A 61 8.30 -5.91 2.25
N LEU A 62 7.52 -4.82 2.25
CA LEU A 62 6.42 -4.64 1.31
C LEU A 62 6.98 -4.43 -0.10
N SER A 63 6.70 -5.38 -0.97
CA SER A 63 7.11 -5.38 -2.38
C SER A 63 5.93 -5.33 -3.34
N PHE A 64 4.72 -5.55 -2.86
CA PHE A 64 3.53 -5.54 -3.70
C PHE A 64 2.33 -4.89 -3.01
N LEU A 65 1.68 -3.98 -3.72
CA LEU A 65 0.45 -3.32 -3.29
C LEU A 65 -0.61 -3.43 -4.38
N CYS A 66 -1.77 -3.97 -4.03
CA CYS A 66 -2.96 -3.98 -4.88
C CYS A 66 -4.08 -3.19 -4.22
N VAL A 67 -4.55 -2.14 -4.89
CA VAL A 67 -5.68 -1.32 -4.44
C VAL A 67 -6.94 -1.74 -5.18
N LEU A 68 -7.92 -2.26 -4.43
CA LEU A 68 -9.21 -2.68 -4.97
C LEU A 68 -10.09 -1.48 -5.33
N HIS A 69 -10.91 -1.63 -6.36
CA HIS A 69 -11.89 -0.63 -6.83
C HIS A 69 -11.29 0.77 -7.09
N ALA A 70 -10.01 0.84 -7.45
CA ALA A 70 -9.33 2.10 -7.72
C ALA A 70 -9.85 2.71 -9.04
N PRO A 71 -10.39 3.94 -9.03
CA PRO A 71 -10.80 4.61 -10.26
C PRO A 71 -9.57 4.93 -11.13
N LYS A 72 -9.75 4.98 -12.45
CA LYS A 72 -8.65 5.30 -13.41
C LYS A 72 -7.94 6.63 -13.09
N VAL A 73 -8.64 7.58 -12.45
CA VAL A 73 -8.08 8.86 -12.03
C VAL A 73 -6.97 8.67 -10.99
N SER A 74 -7.09 7.68 -10.09
CA SER A 74 -6.08 7.39 -9.06
C SER A 74 -4.74 6.97 -9.64
N LEU A 75 -4.71 6.35 -10.83
CA LEU A 75 -3.46 6.05 -11.54
C LEU A 75 -2.71 7.33 -11.92
N LYS A 76 -3.42 8.33 -12.47
CA LYS A 76 -2.81 9.60 -12.88
C LYS A 76 -2.31 10.39 -11.67
N GLU A 77 -3.12 10.45 -10.61
CA GLU A 77 -2.75 11.09 -9.35
C GLU A 77 -1.52 10.43 -8.72
N LEU A 78 -1.47 9.10 -8.71
CA LEU A 78 -0.35 8.38 -8.12
C LEU A 78 0.94 8.51 -8.93
N LYS A 79 0.87 8.44 -10.27
CA LYS A 79 2.02 8.69 -11.14
C LYS A 79 2.59 10.09 -10.94
N LYS A 80 1.72 11.10 -10.80
CA LYS A 80 2.12 12.48 -10.52
C LYS A 80 2.79 12.58 -9.14
N PHE A 81 2.21 11.95 -8.13
CA PHE A 81 2.73 11.92 -6.76
C PHE A 81 4.14 11.31 -6.69
N ILE A 82 4.34 10.12 -7.27
CA ILE A 82 5.64 9.43 -7.27
C ILE A 82 6.72 10.25 -7.97
N LYS A 83 6.39 10.87 -9.11
CA LYS A 83 7.31 11.75 -9.85
C LYS A 83 7.72 12.98 -9.03
N LEU A 84 6.77 13.60 -8.32
CA LEU A 84 7.02 14.81 -7.53
C LEU A 84 7.88 14.53 -6.31
N GLU A 85 7.57 13.45 -5.60
CA GLU A 85 8.19 13.15 -4.32
C GLU A 85 9.49 12.35 -4.49
N LYS A 86 9.88 12.01 -5.73
CA LYS A 86 11.04 11.17 -6.07
C LYS A 86 11.14 9.90 -5.22
N ILE A 87 9.98 9.33 -4.88
CA ILE A 87 9.92 8.28 -3.86
C ILE A 87 10.60 7.02 -4.39
N LEU A 88 10.55 6.76 -5.71
CA LEU A 88 10.92 5.45 -6.28
C LEU A 88 11.42 5.59 -7.72
N ASP A 89 12.63 5.09 -8.02
CA ASP A 89 13.16 4.96 -9.38
C ASP A 89 12.75 3.63 -10.06
N ASP A 90 12.39 2.59 -9.28
CA ASP A 90 12.24 1.21 -9.80
C ASP A 90 10.83 0.59 -9.73
N HIS A 91 9.77 1.35 -9.41
CA HIS A 91 8.43 0.75 -9.27
C HIS A 91 7.58 0.86 -10.54
N ALA A 92 6.93 -0.24 -10.90
CA ALA A 92 5.94 -0.26 -11.96
C ALA A 92 4.53 -0.05 -11.40
N ILE A 93 3.76 0.79 -12.10
CA ILE A 93 2.39 1.12 -11.72
C ILE A 93 1.46 0.75 -12.87
N ASN A 94 0.57 -0.19 -12.61
CA ASN A 94 -0.40 -0.67 -13.60
C ASN A 94 -1.84 -0.59 -13.08
N HIS A 95 -2.77 -0.36 -13.98
CA HIS A 95 -4.21 -0.38 -13.70
C HIS A 95 -4.86 -1.42 -14.59
N VAL A 96 -5.40 -2.46 -13.98
CA VAL A 96 -6.03 -3.61 -14.67
C VAL A 96 -7.31 -3.95 -13.91
N ASP A 97 -8.41 -4.14 -14.62
CA ASP A 97 -9.70 -4.57 -14.05
C ASP A 97 -10.16 -3.81 -12.80
N ARG A 98 -10.05 -2.47 -12.83
CA ARG A 98 -10.38 -1.57 -11.71
C ARG A 98 -9.52 -1.79 -10.45
N LYS A 99 -8.37 -2.43 -10.59
CA LYS A 99 -7.36 -2.58 -9.55
C LYS A 99 -6.10 -1.80 -9.94
N LEU A 100 -5.48 -1.17 -8.94
CA LEU A 100 -4.20 -0.50 -9.10
C LEU A 100 -3.11 -1.34 -8.46
N TYR A 101 -2.05 -1.59 -9.21
CA TYR A 101 -0.93 -2.41 -8.79
C TYR A 101 0.34 -1.57 -8.70
N LEU A 102 1.06 -1.72 -7.60
CA LEU A 102 2.41 -1.18 -7.37
C LEU A 102 3.34 -2.34 -7.00
N TRP A 103 4.45 -2.46 -7.71
CA TRP A 103 5.53 -3.42 -7.44
C TRP A 103 6.89 -2.86 -7.82
#